data_AF-A0A532BY82-F1
#
_entry.id   AF-A0A532BY82-F1
#
_cell.length_a   1.000
_cell.length_b   1.000
_cell.length_c   1.000
_cell.angle_alpha   90.00
_cell.angle_beta   90.00
_cell.angle_gamma   90.00
#
_symmetry.space_group_name_H-M   'P 1'
#
loop_
_entity.id
_entity.type
_entity.pdbx_description
1 polymer ?
#
loop_
_entity_poly.entity_id
_entity_poly.type
_entity_poly.pdbx_seq_one_letter_code
_entity_poly.pdbx_strand_id
1 'polypeptide(L)'
;MVFALAAVVVFATMAGSASAETPFEGRKKCSNCHKSEADSWLKTAHAKAVDSLKADRDKEKNKAMVKAKLDPKKDFSKDKDCIGCHVTGFGVEGGYEISEPDKFLIGVGCESCHGAGPDYRKIHRKAGEGFEKSKKVTARESLAEAGQEFEFIEKCSSCHLNYEGSGWKGTKKPYTPFTPTVDKKYTFDFEKMVRNNKAMHEHFKLAGTFEGPPTPKFHEEFQKDAKPAEIGKEE
;
A
#
# COMPACT_ATOMS: atom_id res chain seq x y z
N MET A 1 61.94 -28.23 21.04
CA MET A 1 61.06 -27.13 21.49
C MET A 1 60.37 -26.55 20.27
N VAL A 2 59.04 -26.50 20.34
CA VAL A 2 58.07 -25.71 19.55
C VAL A 2 57.92 -26.04 18.06
N PHE A 3 56.86 -26.80 17.75
CA PHE A 3 56.21 -26.83 16.43
C PHE A 3 55.41 -25.54 16.23
N ALA A 4 55.68 -24.79 15.15
CA ALA A 4 54.89 -23.63 14.76
C ALA A 4 53.71 -24.08 13.88
N LEU A 5 52.49 -24.10 14.42
CA LEU A 5 51.26 -24.23 13.64
C LEU A 5 50.93 -22.86 13.04
N ALA A 6 50.94 -22.77 11.70
CA ALA A 6 50.37 -21.65 10.98
C ALA A 6 48.84 -21.77 10.99
N ALA A 7 48.16 -20.89 11.73
CA ALA A 7 46.70 -20.76 11.70
C ALA A 7 46.30 -19.95 10.46
N VAL A 8 45.74 -20.61 9.45
CA VAL A 8 45.07 -19.96 8.32
C VAL A 8 43.68 -19.53 8.78
N VAL A 9 43.51 -18.23 9.04
CA VAL A 9 42.20 -17.66 9.34
C VAL A 9 41.46 -17.47 8.01
N VAL A 10 40.54 -18.37 7.70
CA VAL A 10 39.60 -18.23 6.58
C VAL A 10 38.54 -17.21 6.98
N PHE A 11 38.71 -15.97 6.51
CA PHE A 11 37.66 -14.94 6.58
C PHE A 11 36.57 -15.30 5.57
N ALA A 12 35.53 -16.01 6.01
CA ALA A 12 34.31 -16.17 5.23
C ALA A 12 33.57 -14.82 5.18
N THR A 13 33.72 -14.09 4.08
CA THR A 13 32.88 -12.93 3.79
C THR A 13 31.47 -13.42 3.51
N MET A 14 30.60 -13.42 4.52
CA MET A 14 29.15 -13.43 4.29
C MET A 14 28.77 -12.06 3.71
N ALA A 15 28.88 -11.92 2.40
CA ALA A 15 28.14 -10.91 1.66
C ALA A 15 26.67 -11.31 1.71
N GLY A 16 25.95 -10.79 2.71
CA GLY A 16 24.50 -10.82 2.69
C GLY A 16 24.04 -10.10 1.42
N SER A 17 23.37 -10.82 0.53
CA SER A 17 22.69 -10.21 -0.60
C SER A 17 21.62 -9.28 -0.04
N ALA A 18 21.93 -8.00 0.08
CA ALA A 18 20.91 -6.97 0.18
C ALA A 18 20.19 -7.00 -1.17
N SER A 19 19.08 -7.75 -1.25
CA SER A 19 18.14 -7.57 -2.35
C SER A 19 17.68 -6.12 -2.26
N ALA A 20 18.02 -5.31 -3.27
CA ALA A 20 17.42 -3.99 -3.38
C ALA A 20 15.90 -4.18 -3.40
N GLU A 21 15.18 -3.50 -2.51
CA GLU A 21 13.72 -3.56 -2.51
C GLU A 21 13.21 -2.97 -3.82
N THR A 22 12.18 -3.58 -4.43
CA THR A 22 11.57 -3.07 -5.65
C THR A 22 11.07 -1.63 -5.42
N PRO A 23 11.47 -0.66 -6.26
CA PRO A 23 11.06 0.74 -6.07
C PRO A 23 9.57 0.94 -6.38
N PHE A 24 8.97 1.99 -5.85
CA PHE A 24 7.62 2.40 -6.26
C PHE A 24 7.65 3.06 -7.66
N GLU A 25 6.53 3.04 -8.39
CA GLU A 25 6.40 3.73 -9.70
C GLU A 25 5.12 4.56 -9.87
N GLY A 26 4.26 4.58 -8.84
CA GLY A 26 3.03 5.35 -8.82
C GLY A 26 1.89 4.70 -9.61
N ARG A 27 0.67 5.21 -9.36
CA ARG A 27 -0.56 4.55 -9.81
C ARG A 27 -0.78 4.50 -11.33
N LYS A 28 -0.04 5.28 -12.13
CA LYS A 28 -0.35 5.51 -13.56
C LYS A 28 -0.47 4.20 -14.34
N LYS A 29 0.47 3.27 -14.16
CA LYS A 29 0.50 2.01 -14.90
C LYS A 29 -0.61 1.07 -14.44
N CYS A 30 -0.86 1.00 -13.13
CA CYS A 30 -1.98 0.24 -12.55
C CYS A 30 -3.31 0.73 -13.13
N SER A 31 -3.57 2.04 -13.07
CA SER A 31 -4.84 2.65 -13.53
C SER A 31 -5.07 2.57 -15.04
N ASN A 32 -4.02 2.34 -15.84
CA ASN A 32 -4.18 2.16 -17.28
C ASN A 32 -4.79 0.79 -17.61
N CYS A 33 -4.53 -0.24 -16.80
CA CYS A 33 -5.12 -1.57 -16.95
C CYS A 33 -6.41 -1.70 -16.12
N HIS A 34 -6.36 -1.31 -14.85
CA HIS A 34 -7.45 -1.41 -13.86
C HIS A 34 -8.24 -0.10 -13.77
N LYS A 35 -9.00 0.22 -14.81
CA LYS A 35 -9.71 1.51 -14.90
C LYS A 35 -10.89 1.58 -13.92
N SER A 36 -11.61 0.47 -13.76
CA SER A 36 -12.80 0.41 -12.90
C SER A 36 -12.43 0.65 -11.43
N GLU A 37 -11.38 -0.01 -10.96
CA GLU A 37 -10.81 0.16 -9.62
C GLU A 37 -10.26 1.57 -9.45
N ALA A 38 -9.54 2.10 -10.44
CA ALA A 38 -8.98 3.45 -10.36
C ALA A 38 -10.08 4.51 -10.22
N ASP A 39 -11.15 4.42 -11.02
CA ASP A 39 -12.28 5.34 -10.97
C ASP A 39 -13.05 5.26 -9.66
N SER A 40 -13.12 4.07 -9.05
CA SER A 40 -13.69 3.88 -7.73
C SER A 40 -12.77 4.42 -6.62
N TRP A 41 -11.47 4.09 -6.68
CA TRP A 41 -10.45 4.54 -5.73
C TRP A 41 -10.36 6.07 -5.66
N LEU A 42 -10.41 6.78 -6.80
CA LEU A 42 -10.34 8.25 -6.87
C LEU A 42 -11.41 8.97 -6.01
N LYS A 43 -12.50 8.28 -5.68
CA LYS A 43 -13.59 8.83 -4.87
C LYS A 43 -13.34 8.71 -3.37
N THR A 44 -12.41 7.87 -2.94
CA THR A 44 -12.16 7.51 -1.54
C THR A 44 -11.38 8.57 -0.76
N ALA A 45 -11.34 8.39 0.56
CA ALA A 45 -10.51 9.21 1.45
C ALA A 45 -9.00 8.99 1.20
N HIS A 46 -8.59 7.79 0.80
CA HIS A 46 -7.19 7.45 0.51
C HIS A 46 -6.66 8.21 -0.70
N ALA A 47 -7.41 8.28 -1.79
CA ALA A 47 -7.05 9.10 -2.95
C ALA A 47 -6.93 10.59 -2.63
N LYS A 48 -7.73 11.05 -1.65
CA LYS A 48 -7.80 12.46 -1.22
C LYS A 48 -7.02 12.72 0.07
N ALA A 49 -6.13 11.82 0.48
CA ALA A 49 -5.52 11.86 1.80
C ALA A 49 -4.76 13.19 2.03
N VAL A 50 -4.02 13.68 1.03
CA VAL A 50 -3.29 14.96 1.11
C VAL A 50 -4.21 16.16 1.33
N ASP A 51 -5.46 16.12 0.88
CA ASP A 51 -6.41 17.24 1.10
C ASP A 51 -6.72 17.46 2.57
N SER A 52 -6.56 16.44 3.42
CA SER A 52 -6.70 16.62 4.87
C SER A 52 -5.54 17.38 5.51
N LEU A 53 -4.38 17.45 4.84
CA LEU A 53 -3.20 18.16 5.34
C LEU A 53 -3.21 19.66 4.99
N LYS A 54 -3.93 20.06 3.94
CA LYS A 54 -4.00 21.46 3.48
C LYS A 54 -4.74 22.36 4.47
N ALA A 55 -4.32 23.62 4.55
CA ALA A 55 -4.92 24.63 5.43
C ALA A 55 -6.39 24.95 5.10
N ASP A 56 -6.81 24.80 3.84
CA ASP A 56 -8.14 25.14 3.31
C ASP A 56 -9.15 23.97 3.32
N ARG A 57 -8.90 22.95 4.13
CA ARG A 57 -9.78 21.78 4.32
C ARG A 57 -11.16 22.15 4.90
N ASP A 58 -12.10 21.21 4.76
CA ASP A 58 -13.49 21.38 5.20
C ASP A 58 -13.65 21.51 6.73
N LYS A 59 -14.81 22.03 7.15
CA LYS A 59 -15.12 22.32 8.56
C LYS A 59 -15.05 21.08 9.46
N GLU A 60 -15.43 19.91 8.96
CA GLU A 60 -15.41 18.67 9.75
C GLU A 60 -13.98 18.18 9.98
N LYS A 61 -13.12 18.26 8.96
CA LYS A 61 -11.68 18.00 9.12
C LYS A 61 -11.03 19.01 10.08
N ASN A 62 -11.38 20.29 10.01
CA ASN A 62 -10.87 21.29 10.96
C ASN A 62 -11.29 21.00 12.41
N LYS A 63 -12.54 20.56 12.65
CA LYS A 63 -12.96 20.09 13.98
C LYS A 63 -12.13 18.89 14.45
N ALA A 64 -11.86 17.94 13.54
CA ALA A 64 -11.02 16.78 13.85
C ALA A 64 -9.58 17.20 14.22
N MET A 65 -8.98 18.16 13.50
CA MET A 65 -7.67 18.72 13.83
C MET A 65 -7.63 19.30 15.24
N VAL A 66 -8.60 20.16 15.59
CA VAL A 66 -8.69 20.75 16.94
C VAL A 66 -8.84 19.67 18.01
N LYS A 67 -9.68 18.65 17.76
CA LYS A 67 -9.86 17.52 18.69
C LYS A 67 -8.57 16.74 18.91
N ALA A 68 -7.76 16.60 17.86
CA ALA A 68 -6.43 16.00 17.89
C ALA A 68 -5.32 16.96 18.37
N LYS A 69 -5.67 18.16 18.86
CA LYS A 69 -4.74 19.21 19.31
C LYS A 69 -3.78 19.72 18.23
N LEU A 70 -4.21 19.72 16.98
CA LEU A 70 -3.50 20.27 15.83
C LEU A 70 -4.06 21.65 15.45
N ASP A 71 -3.23 22.51 14.87
CA ASP A 71 -3.65 23.81 14.35
C ASP A 71 -4.47 23.63 13.06
N PRO A 72 -5.79 23.94 13.05
CA PRO A 72 -6.63 23.81 11.86
C PRO A 72 -6.29 24.81 10.76
N LYS A 73 -5.45 25.84 11.01
CA LYS A 73 -5.01 26.81 9.99
C LYS A 73 -3.64 26.48 9.39
N LYS A 74 -2.89 25.56 9.97
CA LYS A 74 -1.57 25.15 9.47
C LYS A 74 -1.71 24.25 8.24
N ASP A 75 -0.88 24.48 7.24
CA ASP A 75 -0.66 23.55 6.13
C ASP A 75 0.39 22.51 6.53
N PHE A 76 -0.02 21.24 6.55
CA PHE A 76 0.82 20.08 6.87
C PHE A 76 1.26 19.30 5.62
N SER A 77 0.91 19.74 4.41
CA SER A 77 1.17 19.02 3.16
C SER A 77 2.67 18.83 2.85
N LYS A 78 3.54 19.61 3.49
CA LYS A 78 5.01 19.49 3.40
C LYS A 78 5.65 19.07 4.73
N ASP A 79 4.83 18.69 5.72
CA ASP A 79 5.30 18.28 7.04
C ASP A 79 5.70 16.79 7.00
N LYS A 80 6.97 16.49 7.28
CA LYS A 80 7.50 15.11 7.27
C LYS A 80 6.83 14.23 8.32
N ASP A 81 6.31 14.84 9.38
CA ASP A 81 5.61 14.13 10.46
C ASP A 81 4.18 13.72 10.05
N CYS A 82 3.67 14.24 8.94
CA CYS A 82 2.30 14.00 8.47
C CYS A 82 2.26 13.29 7.11
N ILE A 83 3.11 13.71 6.17
CA ILE A 83 2.96 13.33 4.76
C ILE A 83 3.10 11.82 4.54
N GLY A 84 3.89 11.13 5.36
CA GLY A 84 4.23 9.72 5.16
C GLY A 84 3.04 8.76 5.11
N CYS A 85 1.95 9.06 5.83
CA CYS A 85 0.72 8.26 5.80
C CYS A 85 -0.32 8.76 4.79
N HIS A 86 -0.03 9.85 4.06
CA HIS A 86 -0.97 10.53 3.16
C HIS A 86 -0.56 10.46 1.68
N VAL A 87 0.54 9.80 1.38
CA VAL A 87 1.11 9.62 0.03
C VAL A 87 1.55 8.18 -0.17
N THR A 88 1.97 7.85 -1.40
CA THR A 88 2.48 6.53 -1.76
C THR A 88 4.00 6.49 -1.62
N GLY A 89 4.52 5.55 -0.81
CA GLY A 89 5.96 5.23 -0.76
C GLY A 89 6.88 6.27 -0.12
N PHE A 90 6.40 7.17 0.75
CA PHE A 90 7.26 8.22 1.33
C PHE A 90 8.52 7.66 2.01
N GLY A 91 9.69 8.18 1.63
CA GLY A 91 10.97 7.79 2.20
C GLY A 91 11.48 6.41 1.74
N VAL A 92 10.89 5.85 0.68
CA VAL A 92 11.30 4.60 0.03
C VAL A 92 11.67 4.91 -1.43
N GLU A 93 12.57 4.11 -2.01
CA GLU A 93 13.00 4.27 -3.41
C GLU A 93 11.81 4.30 -4.38
N GLY A 94 11.80 5.29 -5.28
CA GLY A 94 10.71 5.51 -6.25
C GLY A 94 9.41 6.05 -5.66
N GLY A 95 9.34 6.26 -4.34
CA GLY A 95 8.16 6.78 -3.67
C GLY A 95 8.09 8.30 -3.61
N TYR A 96 7.04 8.82 -2.95
CA TYR A 96 6.77 10.25 -2.91
C TYR A 96 7.90 11.05 -2.24
N GLU A 97 8.29 12.15 -2.88
CA GLU A 97 9.21 13.14 -2.30
C GLU A 97 8.55 14.52 -2.21
N ILE A 98 8.79 15.24 -1.10
CA ILE A 98 8.28 16.61 -0.93
C ILE A 98 8.98 17.58 -1.90
N SER A 99 10.27 17.35 -2.18
CA SER A 99 11.10 18.16 -3.08
C SER A 99 10.65 18.08 -4.54
N GLU A 100 10.22 16.90 -4.95
CA GLU A 100 9.83 16.60 -6.33
C GLU A 100 8.53 15.77 -6.35
N PRO A 101 7.38 16.41 -6.08
CA PRO A 101 6.12 15.69 -5.92
C PRO A 101 5.57 15.18 -7.27
N ASP A 102 5.50 13.87 -7.46
CA ASP A 102 4.77 13.26 -8.57
C ASP A 102 3.27 13.16 -8.25
N LYS A 103 2.43 13.69 -9.14
CA LYS A 103 0.97 13.58 -9.06
C LYS A 103 0.45 12.13 -8.99
N PHE A 104 1.21 11.14 -9.47
CA PHE A 104 0.85 9.73 -9.43
C PHE A 104 1.16 9.04 -8.09
N LEU A 105 1.94 9.69 -7.23
CA LEU A 105 2.27 9.25 -5.87
C LEU A 105 1.50 10.03 -4.78
N ILE A 106 0.78 11.08 -5.16
CA ILE A 106 -0.14 11.81 -4.26
C ILE A 106 -1.31 10.92 -3.85
N GLY A 107 -1.61 10.89 -2.54
CA GLY A 107 -2.63 10.04 -1.94
C GLY A 107 -2.08 8.67 -1.56
N VAL A 108 -2.86 7.94 -0.74
CA VAL A 108 -2.59 6.53 -0.42
C VAL A 108 -3.05 5.70 -1.62
N GLY A 109 -2.10 5.37 -2.50
CA GLY A 109 -2.35 4.80 -3.82
C GLY A 109 -2.36 3.27 -3.85
N CYS A 110 -2.41 2.72 -5.05
CA CYS A 110 -2.46 1.27 -5.30
C CYS A 110 -1.35 0.53 -4.55
N GLU A 111 -0.11 1.03 -4.68
CA GLU A 111 1.09 0.38 -4.13
C GLU A 111 1.19 0.51 -2.60
N SER A 112 0.47 1.46 -1.98
CA SER A 112 0.39 1.53 -0.52
C SER A 112 -0.29 0.30 0.09
N CYS A 113 -1.18 -0.37 -0.66
CA CYS A 113 -1.86 -1.59 -0.24
C CYS A 113 -1.31 -2.83 -0.94
N HIS A 114 -1.07 -2.76 -2.26
CA HIS A 114 -0.70 -3.91 -3.10
C HIS A 114 0.82 -4.14 -3.24
N GLY A 115 1.65 -3.31 -2.59
CA GLY A 115 3.10 -3.40 -2.71
C GLY A 115 3.67 -2.64 -3.92
N ALA A 116 4.99 -2.56 -4.01
CA ALA A 116 5.67 -1.81 -5.06
C ALA A 116 5.50 -2.48 -6.43
N GLY A 117 5.00 -1.71 -7.41
CA GLY A 117 4.46 -2.21 -8.67
C GLY A 117 5.43 -2.74 -9.75
N PRO A 118 6.65 -2.21 -9.94
CA PRO A 118 7.41 -2.37 -11.18
C PRO A 118 7.63 -3.80 -11.66
N ASP A 119 7.76 -4.76 -10.74
CA ASP A 119 8.07 -6.14 -11.09
C ASP A 119 6.81 -6.97 -11.31
N TYR A 120 5.89 -7.02 -10.36
CA TYR A 120 4.66 -7.80 -10.52
C TYR A 120 3.77 -7.25 -11.66
N ARG A 121 3.80 -5.95 -11.97
CA ARG A 121 2.99 -5.42 -13.10
C ARG A 121 3.43 -5.95 -14.46
N LYS A 122 4.70 -6.37 -14.61
CA LYS A 122 5.19 -7.02 -15.83
C LYS A 122 4.61 -8.43 -15.95
N ILE A 123 4.45 -9.11 -14.82
CA ILE A 123 3.83 -10.42 -14.72
C ILE A 123 2.34 -10.32 -15.05
N HIS A 124 1.62 -9.32 -14.51
CA HIS A 124 0.22 -9.02 -14.86
C HIS A 124 0.03 -8.97 -16.36
N ARG A 125 0.74 -8.05 -17.04
CA ARG A 125 0.65 -7.90 -18.50
C ARG A 125 0.89 -9.22 -19.25
N LYS A 126 1.96 -9.96 -18.90
CA LYS A 126 2.30 -11.21 -19.58
C LYS A 126 1.27 -12.32 -19.31
N ALA A 127 0.75 -12.39 -18.09
CA ALA A 127 -0.26 -13.35 -17.69
C ALA A 127 -1.59 -13.06 -18.38
N GLY A 128 -2.01 -11.79 -18.43
CA GLY A 128 -3.18 -11.33 -19.18
C GLY A 128 -3.09 -11.70 -20.67
N GLU A 129 -1.98 -11.37 -21.33
CA GLU A 129 -1.71 -11.76 -22.73
C GLU A 129 -1.80 -13.30 -22.93
N GLY A 130 -1.24 -14.08 -22.00
CA GLY A 130 -1.30 -15.55 -22.02
C GLY A 130 -2.71 -16.11 -21.81
N PHE A 131 -3.47 -15.49 -20.92
CA PHE A 131 -4.84 -15.88 -20.61
C PHE A 131 -5.79 -15.54 -21.75
N GLU A 132 -5.65 -14.37 -22.38
CA GLU A 132 -6.44 -14.00 -23.55
C GLU A 132 -6.17 -14.93 -24.73
N LYS A 133 -4.90 -15.26 -24.98
CA LYS A 133 -4.50 -16.09 -26.13
C LYS A 133 -4.88 -17.57 -25.98
N SER A 134 -4.68 -18.15 -24.80
CA SER A 134 -4.80 -19.60 -24.63
C SER A 134 -5.40 -20.05 -23.31
N LYS A 135 -6.06 -19.14 -22.56
CA LYS A 135 -6.61 -19.43 -21.22
C LYS A 135 -5.56 -20.00 -20.25
N LYS A 136 -4.30 -19.65 -20.47
CA LYS A 136 -3.21 -20.04 -19.58
C LYS A 136 -3.34 -19.26 -18.28
N VAL A 137 -3.50 -19.97 -17.18
CA VAL A 137 -3.50 -19.40 -15.83
C VAL A 137 -2.06 -19.32 -15.30
N THR A 138 -1.80 -18.34 -14.44
CA THR A 138 -0.49 -18.12 -13.80
C THR A 138 -0.61 -18.26 -12.27
N ALA A 139 0.39 -18.84 -11.61
CA ALA A 139 0.38 -18.98 -10.16
C ALA A 139 0.56 -17.61 -9.47
N ARG A 140 -0.27 -17.32 -8.44
CA ARG A 140 -0.15 -16.11 -7.61
C ARG A 140 1.18 -16.01 -6.88
N GLU A 141 1.82 -17.14 -6.57
CA GLU A 141 3.16 -17.20 -5.99
C GLU A 141 4.16 -16.32 -6.75
N SER A 142 4.14 -16.34 -8.09
CA SER A 142 5.02 -15.50 -8.91
C SER A 142 4.81 -13.99 -8.70
N LEU A 143 3.60 -13.58 -8.32
CA LEU A 143 3.30 -12.19 -7.97
C LEU A 143 3.82 -11.84 -6.59
N ALA A 144 3.65 -12.73 -5.62
CA ALA A 144 4.13 -12.54 -4.26
C ALA A 144 5.67 -12.48 -4.21
N GLU A 145 6.35 -13.36 -4.94
CA GLU A 145 7.81 -13.32 -5.12
C GLU A 145 8.29 -12.01 -5.76
N ALA A 146 7.47 -11.42 -6.63
CA ALA A 146 7.71 -10.13 -7.26
C ALA A 146 7.23 -8.92 -6.44
N GLY A 147 6.89 -9.13 -5.16
CA GLY A 147 6.58 -8.06 -4.20
C GLY A 147 5.11 -7.63 -4.14
N GLN A 148 4.19 -8.33 -4.81
CA GLN A 148 2.77 -8.05 -4.65
C GLN A 148 2.26 -8.50 -3.27
N GLU A 149 1.54 -7.61 -2.59
CA GLU A 149 0.95 -7.85 -1.27
C GLU A 149 -0.42 -8.52 -1.38
N PHE A 150 -0.64 -9.57 -0.56
CA PHE A 150 -1.88 -10.36 -0.54
C PHE A 150 -2.52 -10.45 0.86
N GLU A 151 -1.80 -10.10 1.93
CA GLU A 151 -2.30 -10.14 3.32
C GLU A 151 -2.81 -8.77 3.80
N PHE A 152 -2.22 -7.69 3.29
CA PHE A 152 -2.59 -6.27 3.51
C PHE A 152 -2.49 -5.73 4.94
N ILE A 153 -2.66 -6.57 5.98
CA ILE A 153 -2.80 -6.13 7.36
C ILE A 153 -1.63 -5.28 7.85
N GLU A 154 -0.40 -5.63 7.50
CA GLU A 154 0.79 -4.86 7.89
C GLU A 154 0.85 -3.50 7.19
N LYS A 155 0.48 -3.43 5.91
CA LYS A 155 0.38 -2.17 5.17
C LYS A 155 -0.65 -1.25 5.80
N CYS A 156 -1.85 -1.75 6.14
CA CYS A 156 -2.87 -0.97 6.82
C CYS A 156 -2.42 -0.53 8.22
N SER A 157 -1.83 -1.44 8.99
CA SER A 157 -1.40 -1.21 10.37
C SER A 157 -0.31 -0.15 10.46
N SER A 158 0.56 -0.07 9.46
CA SER A 158 1.63 0.94 9.38
C SER A 158 1.15 2.39 9.39
N CYS A 159 -0.11 2.63 9.04
CA CYS A 159 -0.75 3.95 9.13
C CYS A 159 -1.82 4.00 10.24
N HIS A 160 -2.71 3.01 10.28
CA HIS A 160 -3.90 3.04 11.14
C HIS A 160 -3.65 2.60 12.58
N LEU A 161 -2.60 1.83 12.83
CA LEU A 161 -2.19 1.39 14.17
C LEU A 161 -0.84 1.99 14.59
N ASN A 162 -0.33 2.97 13.86
CA ASN A 162 0.93 3.61 14.19
C ASN A 162 0.77 4.73 15.25
N TYR A 163 0.43 4.34 16.48
CA TYR A 163 0.33 5.24 17.63
C TYR A 163 0.71 4.51 18.93
N GLU A 164 1.11 5.28 19.95
CA GLU A 164 1.47 4.72 21.26
C GLU A 164 0.29 3.96 21.88
N GLY A 165 0.53 2.72 22.31
CA GLY A 165 -0.48 1.89 22.95
C GLY A 165 -1.45 1.19 22.00
N SER A 166 -1.22 1.21 20.68
CA SER A 166 -2.06 0.47 19.71
C SER A 166 -1.96 -1.05 19.82
N GLY A 167 -0.85 -1.55 20.38
CA GLY A 167 -0.53 -2.99 20.43
C GLY A 167 0.14 -3.54 19.16
N TRP A 168 0.23 -2.76 18.08
CA TRP A 168 0.97 -3.16 16.88
C TRP A 168 2.48 -2.98 17.09
N LYS A 169 3.26 -4.02 16.78
CA LYS A 169 4.70 -4.08 17.07
C LYS A 169 5.54 -3.12 16.20
N GLY A 170 5.04 -2.74 15.03
CA GLY A 170 5.74 -1.85 14.10
C GLY A 170 5.62 -0.35 14.40
N THR A 171 5.01 0.02 15.54
CA THR A 171 4.79 1.41 15.92
C THR A 171 6.10 2.19 16.00
N LYS A 172 6.18 3.32 15.28
CA LYS A 172 7.32 4.23 15.29
C LYS A 172 6.90 5.68 15.03
N LYS A 173 7.65 6.63 15.57
CA LYS A 173 7.45 8.05 15.25
C LYS A 173 7.77 8.31 13.76
N PRO A 174 7.06 9.25 13.11
CA PRO A 174 5.94 10.03 13.62
C PRO A 174 4.66 9.18 13.76
N TYR A 175 3.87 9.41 14.82
CA TYR A 175 2.63 8.68 15.09
C TYR A 175 1.42 9.37 14.45
N THR A 176 0.37 8.59 14.13
CA THR A 176 -0.92 9.18 13.77
C THR A 176 -1.52 9.92 14.98
N PRO A 177 -1.95 11.18 14.81
CA PRO A 177 -2.61 11.94 15.87
C PRO A 177 -4.08 11.54 16.04
N PHE A 178 -4.64 10.77 15.10
CA PHE A 178 -6.04 10.36 15.10
C PHE A 178 -6.19 8.95 15.70
N THR A 179 -6.31 8.89 17.02
CA THR A 179 -6.35 7.64 17.79
C THR A 179 -7.72 7.42 18.48
N PRO A 180 -8.02 6.19 18.96
CA PRO A 180 -9.24 5.92 19.72
C PRO A 180 -9.45 6.80 20.97
N THR A 181 -8.35 7.32 21.55
CA THR A 181 -8.39 8.26 22.67
C THR A 181 -8.90 9.65 22.24
N VAL A 182 -8.58 10.07 21.01
CA VAL A 182 -9.14 11.31 20.43
C VAL A 182 -10.60 11.10 20.09
N ASP A 183 -10.92 10.01 19.40
CA ASP A 183 -12.29 9.64 19.06
C ASP A 183 -12.39 8.15 18.77
N LYS A 184 -13.40 7.47 19.35
CA LYS A 184 -13.62 6.03 19.14
C LYS A 184 -13.81 5.67 17.67
N LYS A 185 -14.20 6.61 16.79
CA LYS A 185 -14.29 6.36 15.35
C LYS A 185 -12.94 6.01 14.68
N TYR A 186 -11.82 6.32 15.34
CA TYR A 186 -10.47 5.98 14.85
C TYR A 186 -9.99 4.59 15.29
N THR A 187 -10.84 3.81 15.96
CA THR A 187 -10.56 2.38 16.19
C THR A 187 -10.46 1.65 14.86
N PHE A 188 -9.34 0.96 14.66
CA PHE A 188 -9.07 0.18 13.46
C PHE A 188 -9.28 -1.30 13.74
N ASP A 189 -10.15 -1.91 12.93
CA ASP A 189 -10.39 -3.35 12.87
C ASP A 189 -10.19 -3.74 11.41
N PHE A 190 -9.13 -4.49 11.12
CA PHE A 190 -8.74 -4.84 9.76
C PHE A 190 -9.86 -5.58 9.04
N GLU A 191 -10.42 -6.63 9.66
CA GLU A 191 -11.41 -7.48 9.00
C GLU A 191 -12.69 -6.70 8.70
N LYS A 192 -13.08 -5.78 9.59
CA LYS A 192 -14.22 -4.91 9.34
C LYS A 192 -13.94 -3.87 8.25
N MET A 193 -12.79 -3.21 8.32
CA MET A 193 -12.50 -2.04 7.48
C MET A 193 -12.10 -2.42 6.05
N VAL A 194 -11.43 -3.56 5.85
CA VAL A 194 -11.04 -4.04 4.51
C VAL A 194 -12.26 -4.37 3.65
N ARG A 195 -13.42 -4.66 4.26
CA ARG A 195 -14.71 -4.89 3.59
C ARG A 195 -15.43 -3.62 3.15
N ASN A 196 -14.90 -2.45 3.48
CA ASN A 196 -15.53 -1.18 3.13
C ASN A 196 -15.06 -0.69 1.75
N ASN A 197 -15.80 -1.02 0.70
CA ASN A 197 -15.48 -0.62 -0.68
C ASN A 197 -15.40 0.91 -0.86
N LYS A 198 -16.08 1.71 -0.01
CA LYS A 198 -15.97 3.18 -0.04
C LYS A 198 -14.65 3.70 0.54
N ALA A 199 -13.93 2.87 1.30
CA ALA A 199 -12.60 3.18 1.83
C ALA A 199 -11.48 2.55 0.99
N MET A 200 -11.73 1.38 0.39
CA MET A 200 -10.80 0.69 -0.52
C MET A 200 -11.02 1.16 -1.97
N HIS A 201 -11.61 0.31 -2.78
CA HIS A 201 -12.29 0.60 -4.03
C HIS A 201 -13.41 -0.44 -4.18
N GLU A 202 -14.28 -0.25 -5.16
CA GLU A 202 -15.25 -1.27 -5.55
C GLU A 202 -14.50 -2.51 -6.08
N HIS A 203 -15.00 -3.69 -5.75
CA HIS A 203 -14.43 -4.94 -6.24
C HIS A 203 -15.13 -5.35 -7.54
N PHE A 204 -14.34 -5.66 -8.56
CA PHE A 204 -14.82 -6.10 -9.86
C PHE A 204 -14.48 -7.57 -10.11
N LYS A 205 -15.30 -8.23 -10.94
CA LYS A 205 -15.14 -9.64 -11.28
C LYS A 205 -13.87 -9.83 -12.09
N LEU A 206 -12.97 -10.66 -11.58
CA LEU A 206 -11.72 -11.01 -12.25
C LEU A 206 -11.95 -12.15 -13.26
N ALA A 207 -11.16 -12.14 -14.33
CA ALA A 207 -11.23 -13.17 -15.36
C ALA A 207 -10.67 -14.53 -14.91
N GLY A 208 -9.91 -14.57 -13.80
CA GLY A 208 -9.26 -15.77 -13.30
C GLY A 208 -7.89 -16.02 -13.92
N THR A 209 -7.18 -14.95 -14.33
CA THR A 209 -5.81 -15.03 -14.88
C THR A 209 -4.81 -15.64 -13.89
N PHE A 210 -5.08 -15.51 -12.59
CA PHE A 210 -4.22 -16.01 -11.52
C PHE A 210 -4.92 -17.01 -10.60
N GLU A 211 -4.19 -18.05 -10.19
CA GLU A 211 -4.68 -19.08 -9.26
C GLU A 211 -3.63 -19.51 -8.23
N GLY A 212 -4.05 -20.35 -7.28
CA GLY A 212 -3.18 -20.87 -6.24
C GLY A 212 -2.82 -19.83 -5.16
N PRO A 213 -2.03 -20.26 -4.15
CA PRO A 213 -1.58 -19.40 -3.07
C PRO A 213 -0.50 -18.39 -3.51
N PRO A 214 -0.27 -17.32 -2.73
CA PRO A 214 -1.09 -16.89 -1.60
C PRO A 214 -2.44 -16.34 -2.07
N THR A 215 -3.51 -16.70 -1.38
CA THR A 215 -4.86 -16.21 -1.66
C THR A 215 -5.28 -15.32 -0.49
N PRO A 216 -5.60 -14.02 -0.73
CA PRO A 216 -6.09 -13.15 0.32
C PRO A 216 -7.27 -13.78 1.04
N LYS A 217 -7.29 -13.69 2.37
CA LYS A 217 -8.32 -14.31 3.24
C LYS A 217 -9.76 -14.08 2.76
N PHE A 218 -10.05 -12.90 2.22
CA PHE A 218 -11.39 -12.49 1.78
C PHE A 218 -11.57 -12.48 0.26
N HIS A 219 -10.64 -13.06 -0.50
CA HIS A 219 -10.68 -13.05 -1.96
C HIS A 219 -11.96 -13.65 -2.53
N GLU A 220 -12.33 -14.86 -2.08
CA GLU A 220 -13.53 -15.54 -2.57
C GLU A 220 -14.82 -14.80 -2.18
N GLU A 221 -14.87 -14.27 -0.95
CA GLU A 221 -15.98 -13.43 -0.48
C GLU A 221 -16.15 -12.21 -1.39
N PHE A 222 -15.07 -11.47 -1.64
CA PHE A 222 -15.12 -10.26 -2.47
C PHE A 222 -15.44 -10.58 -3.92
N GLN A 223 -14.86 -11.66 -4.46
CA GLN A 223 -15.14 -12.07 -5.82
C GLN A 223 -16.56 -12.61 -5.98
N LYS A 224 -17.21 -13.17 -4.95
CA LYS A 224 -18.62 -13.57 -5.02
C LYS A 224 -19.53 -12.36 -5.26
N ASP A 225 -19.31 -11.28 -4.51
CA ASP A 225 -20.16 -10.08 -4.50
C ASP A 225 -19.69 -8.98 -5.47
N ALA A 226 -18.56 -9.20 -6.15
CA ALA A 226 -17.99 -8.24 -7.09
C ALA A 226 -18.92 -7.89 -8.26
N LYS A 227 -18.82 -6.65 -8.75
CA LYS A 227 -19.57 -6.17 -9.91
C LYS A 227 -18.89 -6.55 -11.22
N PRO A 228 -19.61 -6.66 -12.34
CA PRO A 228 -18.97 -6.64 -13.65
C PRO A 228 -18.16 -5.36 -13.83
N ALA A 229 -17.02 -5.45 -14.52
CA ALA A 229 -16.23 -4.28 -14.87
C ALA A 229 -17.03 -3.35 -15.80
N GLU A 230 -17.03 -2.04 -15.52
CA GLU A 230 -17.73 -1.06 -16.36
C GLU A 230 -16.88 -0.59 -17.54
N ILE A 231 -15.54 -0.69 -17.45
CA ILE A 231 -14.60 -0.22 -18.47
C ILE A 231 -13.40 -1.18 -18.58
N GLY A 232 -13.25 -1.84 -19.74
CA GLY A 232 -12.18 -2.83 -19.96
C GLY A 232 -12.50 -4.22 -19.40
N LYS A 233 -11.62 -5.20 -19.63
CA LYS A 233 -11.65 -6.48 -18.93
C LYS A 233 -10.68 -6.37 -17.75
N GLU A 234 -11.13 -6.66 -16.54
CA GLU A 234 -10.23 -6.80 -15.38
C GLU A 234 -9.55 -8.18 -15.48
N GLU A 235 -8.21 -8.18 -15.59
CA GLU A 235 -7.38 -9.39 -15.75
C GLU A 235 -7.33 -10.25 -14.48
#